data_AF-A0A963LRF3-F1
#
_entry.id   AF-A0A963LRF3-F1
#
_cell.length_a   1.000
_cell.length_b   1.000
_cell.length_c   1.000
_cell.angle_alpha   90.00
_cell.angle_beta   90.00
_cell.angle_gamma   90.00
#
_symmetry.space_group_name_H-M   'P 1'
#
loop_
_entity.id
_entity.type
_entity.pdbx_description
1 polymer ?
#
loop_
_entity_poly.entity_id
_entity_poly.type
_entity_poly.pdbx_seq_one_letter_code
_entity_poly.pdbx_strand_id
1 'polypeptide(L)'
;MALDPATRDKLKTVSTATLCTALFKRGLRNQFIQDVRPLNPKTTTMVGEAYTLRYIPAREDLNPITVFQDPKHPQRVAVDQCPAGAVMVIDSRK
;
A
#
# COMPACT_ATOMS: atom_id res chain seq x y z
N MET A 1 -10.31 13.31 -0.47
CA MET A 1 -10.50 13.82 0.90
C MET A 1 -9.38 13.24 1.74
N ALA A 2 -8.59 14.07 2.42
CA ALA A 2 -7.51 13.60 3.27
C ALA A 2 -8.06 12.92 4.54
N LEU A 3 -7.37 11.90 5.04
CA LEU A 3 -7.70 11.22 6.29
C LEU A 3 -7.49 12.20 7.46
N ASP A 4 -8.55 12.45 8.22
CA ASP A 4 -8.49 13.26 9.43
C ASP A 4 -7.45 12.68 10.43
N PRO A 5 -6.51 13.51 10.95
CA PRO A 5 -5.51 13.06 11.91
C PRO A 5 -6.10 12.35 13.14
N ALA A 6 -7.22 12.84 13.68
CA ALA A 6 -7.84 12.21 14.85
C ALA A 6 -8.38 10.81 14.53
N THR A 7 -8.92 10.63 13.33
CA THR A 7 -9.33 9.31 12.82
C THR A 7 -8.12 8.40 12.62
N ARG A 8 -7.02 8.92 12.05
CA ARG A 8 -5.76 8.16 11.87
C ARG A 8 -5.23 7.63 13.20
N ASP A 9 -5.19 8.47 14.22
CA ASP A 9 -4.65 8.08 15.53
C ASP A 9 -5.54 7.05 16.24
N LYS A 10 -6.87 7.17 16.13
CA LYS A 10 -7.79 6.13 16.61
C LYS A 10 -7.57 4.80 15.89
N LEU A 11 -7.37 4.81 14.58
CA LEU A 11 -7.16 3.59 13.81
C LEU A 11 -5.84 2.88 14.17
N LYS A 12 -4.80 3.61 14.61
CA LYS A 12 -3.54 3.00 15.09
C LYS A 12 -3.73 2.12 16.33
N THR A 13 -4.78 2.35 17.12
CA THR A 13 -5.06 1.58 18.34
C THR A 13 -6.03 0.41 18.13
N VAL A 14 -6.58 0.24 16.92
CA VAL A 14 -7.54 -0.83 16.62
C VAL A 14 -6.84 -1.95 15.86
N SER A 15 -7.10 -3.21 16.26
CA SER A 15 -6.52 -4.35 15.55
C SER A 15 -7.09 -4.49 14.13
N THR A 16 -6.28 -4.99 13.20
CA THR A 16 -6.73 -5.28 11.83
C THR A 16 -7.89 -6.27 11.81
N ALA A 17 -7.88 -7.28 12.68
CA ALA A 17 -8.97 -8.25 12.82
C ALA A 17 -10.31 -7.58 13.19
N THR A 18 -10.29 -6.65 14.15
CA THR A 18 -11.48 -5.89 14.55
C THR A 18 -12.02 -5.05 13.38
N LEU A 19 -11.14 -4.37 12.64
CA LEU A 19 -11.54 -3.60 11.45
C LEU A 19 -12.15 -4.50 10.37
N CYS A 20 -11.55 -5.65 10.09
CA CYS A 20 -12.10 -6.63 9.15
C CYS A 20 -13.51 -7.06 9.55
N THR A 21 -13.76 -7.38 10.82
CA THR A 21 -15.11 -7.73 11.30
C THR A 21 -16.10 -6.57 11.17
N ALA A 22 -15.69 -5.34 11.48
CA ALA A 22 -16.54 -4.16 11.35
C ALA A 22 -16.96 -3.91 9.89
N LEU A 23 -16.02 -4.06 8.95
CA LEU A 23 -16.27 -3.95 7.51
C LEU A 23 -17.12 -5.12 6.97
N PHE A 24 -16.90 -6.34 7.48
CA PHE A 24 -17.72 -7.51 7.18
C PHE A 24 -19.19 -7.32 7.54
N LYS A 25 -19.47 -6.78 8.73
CA LYS A 25 -20.83 -6.42 9.14
C LYS A 25 -21.48 -5.39 8.22
N ARG A 26 -20.68 -4.61 7.48
CA ARG A 26 -21.13 -3.64 6.46
C ARG A 26 -21.18 -4.22 5.04
N GLY A 27 -21.01 -5.54 4.88
CA GLY A 27 -21.14 -6.24 3.60
C GLY A 27 -19.85 -6.34 2.78
N LEU A 28 -18.74 -5.80 3.25
CA LEU A 28 -17.45 -5.95 2.60
C LEU A 28 -16.85 -7.28 3.04
N ARG A 29 -16.52 -8.22 2.14
CA ARG A 29 -16.02 -9.58 2.53
C ARG A 29 -14.53 -9.85 2.29
N ASN A 30 -13.88 -9.12 1.38
CA ASN A 30 -12.45 -9.26 1.06
C ASN A 30 -11.62 -8.04 1.51
N GLN A 31 -11.32 -7.91 2.82
CA GLN A 31 -10.66 -6.70 3.39
C GLN A 31 -9.17 -6.87 3.65
N PHE A 32 -8.71 -8.12 3.70
CA PHE A 32 -7.38 -8.46 4.18
C PHE A 32 -6.53 -9.03 3.05
N ILE A 33 -5.33 -8.47 2.87
CA ILE A 33 -4.36 -8.95 1.90
C ILE A 33 -3.61 -10.13 2.53
N GLN A 34 -3.82 -11.32 1.98
CA GLN A 34 -3.20 -12.55 2.46
C GLN A 34 -1.69 -12.55 2.16
N ASP A 35 -0.94 -13.33 2.92
CA ASP A 35 0.51 -13.54 2.77
C ASP A 35 1.41 -12.29 2.90
N VAL A 36 0.87 -11.13 3.29
CA VAL A 36 1.68 -9.94 3.62
C VAL A 36 2.10 -10.00 5.08
N ARG A 37 3.42 -10.01 5.33
CA ARG A 37 4.00 -10.12 6.67
C ARG A 37 4.99 -8.99 6.95
N PRO A 38 5.05 -8.47 8.19
CA PRO A 38 6.02 -7.45 8.55
C PRO A 38 7.44 -8.02 8.48
N LEU A 39 8.35 -7.30 7.82
CA LEU A 39 9.78 -7.64 7.83
C LEU A 39 10.44 -7.32 9.18
N ASN A 40 9.95 -6.29 9.87
CA ASN A 40 10.38 -5.92 11.21
C ASN A 40 9.22 -6.10 12.21
N PRO A 41 9.27 -7.09 13.11
CA PRO A 41 8.20 -7.35 14.06
C PRO A 41 8.08 -6.28 15.15
N LYS A 42 9.09 -5.42 15.32
CA LYS A 42 9.06 -4.29 16.28
C LYS A 42 8.44 -3.03 15.69
N THR A 43 8.02 -3.06 14.42
CA THR A 43 7.44 -1.89 13.75
C THR A 43 6.05 -1.58 14.29
N THR A 44 5.68 -0.30 14.27
CA THR A 44 4.33 0.15 14.64
C THR A 44 3.32 -0.10 13.52
N THR A 45 2.05 -0.25 13.89
CA THR A 45 0.93 -0.34 12.92
C THR A 45 0.93 0.86 11.99
N MET A 46 0.92 0.61 10.67
CA MET A 46 0.79 1.65 9.67
C MET A 46 -0.68 1.96 9.41
N VAL A 47 -1.03 3.25 9.42
CA VAL A 47 -2.36 3.74 9.06
C VAL A 47 -2.20 4.97 8.18
N GLY A 48 -2.80 4.93 6.99
CA GLY A 48 -2.79 6.02 6.05
C GLY A 48 -3.59 5.70 4.79
N GLU A 49 -3.75 6.70 3.95
CA GLU A 49 -4.35 6.58 2.64
C GLU A 49 -3.49 5.68 1.75
N ALA A 50 -4.13 4.81 0.98
CA ALA A 50 -3.42 3.93 0.06
C ALA A 50 -2.87 4.72 -1.13
N TYR A 51 -1.55 4.67 -1.32
CA TYR A 51 -0.89 5.14 -2.54
C TYR A 51 -0.41 3.91 -3.30
N THR A 52 -0.98 3.65 -4.47
CA THR A 52 -0.90 2.32 -5.11
C THR A 52 0.06 2.30 -6.28
N LEU A 53 0.87 1.24 -6.35
CA LEU A 53 1.71 0.92 -7.50
C LEU A 53 1.39 -0.50 -7.96
N ARG A 54 1.13 -0.67 -9.25
CA ARG A 54 0.83 -1.96 -9.85
C ARG A 54 1.90 -2.33 -10.86
N TYR A 55 2.45 -3.52 -10.69
CA TYR A 55 3.35 -4.11 -11.66
C TYR A 55 2.57 -4.95 -12.67
N ILE A 56 3.14 -5.03 -13.86
CA ILE A 56 2.76 -5.98 -14.90
C ILE A 56 3.98 -6.86 -15.20
N PRO A 57 3.79 -8.10 -15.67
CA PRO A 57 4.90 -8.95 -16.08
C PRO A 57 5.83 -8.21 -17.02
N ALA A 58 7.13 -8.30 -16.75
CA ALA A 58 8.14 -7.69 -17.59
C ALA A 58 8.16 -8.35 -18.96
N ARG A 59 8.35 -7.52 -19.98
CA ARG A 59 8.59 -7.93 -21.34
C ARG A 59 10.05 -7.68 -21.66
N GLU A 60 10.82 -8.72 -21.91
CA GLU A 60 12.27 -8.60 -22.15
C GLU A 60 12.58 -7.69 -23.34
N ASP A 61 11.70 -7.67 -24.34
CA ASP A 61 11.81 -6.80 -25.52
C ASP A 61 11.53 -5.31 -25.21
N LEU A 62 10.82 -5.01 -24.12
CA LEU A 62 10.40 -3.65 -23.74
C LEU A 62 10.97 -3.14 -22.41
N ASN A 63 11.64 -3.99 -21.63
CA ASN A 63 12.14 -3.64 -20.30
C ASN A 63 13.68 -3.76 -20.17
N PRO A 64 14.47 -3.13 -21.09
CA PRO A 64 15.91 -3.02 -20.90
C PRO A 64 16.23 -2.11 -19.71
N ILE A 65 17.40 -2.28 -19.11
CA ILE A 65 17.82 -1.51 -17.92
C ILE A 65 17.85 0.02 -18.14
N THR A 66 17.94 0.46 -19.39
CA THR A 66 17.89 1.88 -19.77
C THR A 66 16.55 2.54 -19.46
N VAL A 67 15.46 1.79 -19.37
CA VAL A 67 14.12 2.31 -19.00
C VAL A 67 14.12 2.95 -17.62
N PHE A 68 14.96 2.48 -16.69
CA PHE A 68 15.07 3.05 -15.34
C PHE A 68 15.79 4.40 -15.30
N GLN A 69 16.39 4.85 -16.40
CA GLN A 69 16.97 6.19 -16.50
C GLN A 69 15.89 7.27 -16.70
N ASP A 70 14.69 6.89 -17.18
CA ASP A 70 13.58 7.83 -17.36
C ASP A 70 13.07 8.34 -15.99
N PRO A 71 13.15 9.65 -15.70
CA PRO A 71 12.59 10.23 -14.48
C PRO A 71 11.08 9.99 -14.32
N LYS A 72 10.37 9.76 -15.43
CA LYS A 72 8.93 9.48 -15.45
C LYS A 72 8.61 8.00 -15.25
N HIS A 73 9.61 7.15 -15.04
CA HIS A 73 9.40 5.73 -14.79
C HIS A 73 8.45 5.53 -13.60
N PRO A 74 7.35 4.76 -13.72
CA PRO A 74 6.30 4.70 -12.71
C PRO A 74 6.78 4.32 -11.31
N GLN A 75 7.79 3.44 -11.20
CA GLN A 75 8.35 3.07 -9.90
C GLN A 75 9.03 4.26 -9.21
N ARG A 76 9.77 5.06 -9.98
CA ARG A 76 10.46 6.24 -9.46
C ARG A 76 9.47 7.32 -9.06
N VAL A 77 8.53 7.61 -9.96
CA VAL A 77 7.41 8.53 -9.70
C VAL A 77 6.67 8.13 -8.43
N ALA A 78 6.38 6.83 -8.25
CA ALA A 78 5.67 6.35 -7.08
C ALA A 78 6.44 6.60 -5.78
N VAL A 79 7.76 6.35 -5.76
CA VAL A 79 8.60 6.61 -4.58
C VAL A 79 8.72 8.11 -4.30
N ASP A 80 9.02 8.90 -5.33
CA ASP A 80 9.31 10.34 -5.19
C ASP A 80 8.06 11.15 -4.84
N GLN A 81 6.86 10.70 -5.27
CA GLN A 81 5.60 11.42 -5.08
C GLN A 81 4.70 10.84 -4.00
N CYS A 82 5.09 9.75 -3.33
CA CYS A 82 4.30 9.17 -2.24
C CYS A 82 4.11 10.23 -1.12
N PRO A 83 2.87 10.66 -0.83
CA PRO A 83 2.66 11.72 0.15
C PRO A 83 3.05 11.29 1.56
N ALA A 84 3.51 12.24 2.38
CA ALA A 84 3.78 11.98 3.78
C ALA A 84 2.53 11.42 4.49
N GLY A 85 2.70 10.31 5.20
CA GLY A 85 1.62 9.63 5.91
C GLY A 85 0.76 8.69 5.03
N ALA A 86 0.94 8.66 3.70
CA ALA A 86 0.32 7.63 2.89
C ALA A 86 1.00 6.26 3.12
N VAL A 87 0.28 5.18 2.83
CA VAL A 87 0.82 3.81 2.84
C VAL A 87 0.99 3.36 1.40
N MET A 88 2.23 3.10 1.00
CA MET A 88 2.55 2.53 -0.31
C MET A 88 2.04 1.09 -0.37
N VAL A 89 1.12 0.81 -1.30
CA VAL A 89 0.56 -0.53 -1.52
C VAL A 89 0.95 -1.00 -2.91
N ILE A 90 1.77 -2.05 -2.95
CA ILE A 90 2.30 -2.60 -4.19
C ILE A 90 1.56 -3.90 -4.53
N ASP A 91 0.95 -3.94 -5.72
CA ASP A 91 0.50 -5.17 -6.35
C ASP A 91 1.56 -5.63 -7.36
N SER A 92 2.35 -6.62 -6.97
CA SER A 92 3.40 -7.20 -7.83
C SER A 92 2.98 -8.45 -8.58
N ARG A 93 1.76 -8.96 -8.33
CA ARG A 93 1.29 -10.32 -8.70
C ARG A 93 2.25 -11.44 -8.24
N LYS A 94 1.76 -12.67 -8.17
CA LYS A 94 2.60 -13.87 -8.04
C LYS A 94 2.98 -14.35 -9.43
#